data_AF-B1HTE0-F1
#
_entry.id   AF-B1HTE0-F1
#
_cell.length_a   1.000
_cell.length_b   1.000
_cell.length_c   1.000
_cell.angle_alpha   90.00
_cell.angle_beta   90.00
_cell.angle_gamma   90.00
#
_symmetry.space_group_name_H-M   'P 1'
#
loop_
_entity.id
_entity.type
_entity.pdbx_description
1 polymer ?
#
loop_
_entity_poly.entity_id
_entity_poly.type
_entity_poly.pdbx_seq_one_letter_code
_entity_poly.pdbx_strand_id
1 'polypeptide(L)'
;MYFNANDVTSFLGQKDFIDTAIVPLISIDLASEKMKQSGAEVDFLMSLTSFIEQQFKGRLLVMPPVSYMASLKNEELPKQFETHIT
;
A
#
# COMPACT_ATOMS: atom_id res chain seq x y z
N MET A 1 -1.65 10.53 -5.29
CA MET A 1 -0.47 10.43 -6.20
C MET A 1 -0.47 9.05 -6.83
N TYR A 2 -0.14 8.93 -8.12
CA TYR A 2 0.00 7.64 -8.80
C TYR A 2 1.48 7.27 -8.86
N PHE A 3 1.83 6.10 -8.33
CA PHE A 3 3.15 5.54 -8.53
C PHE A 3 3.44 5.42 -10.04
N ASN A 4 4.57 5.94 -10.47
CA ASN A 4 4.95 6.02 -11.87
C ASN A 4 6.46 5.82 -12.07
N ALA A 5 6.90 5.81 -13.33
CA ALA A 5 8.30 5.56 -13.68
C ALA A 5 9.30 6.59 -13.09
N ASN A 6 8.86 7.83 -12.82
CA ASN A 6 9.72 8.84 -12.21
C ASN A 6 9.99 8.55 -10.74
N ASP A 7 9.05 7.91 -10.04
CA ASP A 7 9.23 7.50 -8.64
C ASP A 7 10.29 6.40 -8.55
N VAL A 8 10.25 5.44 -9.49
CA VAL A 8 11.30 4.40 -9.63
C VAL A 8 12.66 5.02 -9.93
N THR A 9 12.71 5.98 -10.87
CA THR A 9 13.95 6.66 -11.24
C THR A 9 14.54 7.44 -10.06
N SER A 10 13.68 8.13 -9.31
CA SER A 10 14.07 8.89 -8.12
C SER A 10 14.56 7.98 -7.00
N PHE A 11 13.94 6.82 -6.82
CA PHE A 11 14.38 5.79 -5.89
C PHE A 11 15.76 5.24 -6.27
N LEU A 12 15.98 4.88 -7.54
CA LEU A 12 17.26 4.36 -8.00
C LEU A 12 18.41 5.37 -7.78
N GLY A 13 18.14 6.67 -7.99
CA GLY A 13 19.13 7.73 -7.74
C GLY A 13 19.42 8.03 -6.28
N GLN A 14 18.57 7.58 -5.35
CA GLN A 14 18.67 7.86 -3.91
C GLN A 14 18.59 6.58 -3.06
N LYS A 15 18.87 5.42 -3.66
CA LYS A 15 18.68 4.10 -3.04
C LYS A 15 19.40 3.99 -1.69
N ASP A 16 20.58 4.58 -1.57
CA ASP A 16 21.40 4.54 -0.37
C ASP A 16 20.83 5.38 0.79
N PHE A 17 19.87 6.28 0.51
CA PHE A 17 19.22 7.15 1.49
C PHE A 17 17.79 6.71 1.83
N ILE A 18 17.24 5.73 1.10
CA ILE A 18 15.88 5.22 1.28
C ILE A 18 15.95 3.87 1.98
N ASP A 19 15.62 3.86 3.27
CA ASP A 19 15.60 2.66 4.11
C ASP A 19 14.19 2.11 4.37
N THR A 20 13.16 2.90 4.06
CA THR A 20 11.76 2.62 4.41
C THR A 20 10.87 2.60 3.17
N ALA A 21 10.11 1.52 3.02
CA ALA A 21 9.05 1.40 2.01
C ALA A 21 7.68 1.38 2.69
N ILE A 22 6.75 2.18 2.19
CA ILE A 22 5.34 2.19 2.62
C ILE A 22 4.53 1.48 1.55
N VAL A 23 3.85 0.40 1.92
CA VAL A 23 2.92 -0.32 1.05
C VAL A 23 1.49 -0.01 1.48
N PRO A 24 0.76 0.84 0.75
CA PRO A 24 -0.62 1.17 1.10
C PRO A 24 -1.53 -0.05 0.88
N LEU A 25 -2.32 -0.41 1.89
CA LEU A 25 -3.30 -1.49 1.80
C LEU A 25 -4.71 -0.90 1.72
N ILE A 26 -5.42 -1.20 0.64
CA ILE A 26 -6.76 -0.67 0.38
C ILE A 26 -7.79 -1.79 0.52
N SER A 27 -8.71 -1.64 1.46
CA SER A 27 -9.88 -2.51 1.57
C SER A 27 -10.94 -2.07 0.56
N ILE A 28 -11.33 -2.98 -0.34
CA ILE A 28 -12.43 -2.77 -1.27
C ILE A 28 -13.63 -3.59 -0.82
N ASP A 29 -14.76 -2.92 -0.62
CA ASP A 29 -16.06 -3.57 -0.41
C ASP A 29 -17.04 -3.13 -1.50
N LEU A 30 -17.50 -4.09 -2.30
CA LEU A 30 -18.41 -3.86 -3.42
C LEU A 30 -19.89 -3.99 -3.02
N ALA A 31 -20.19 -4.30 -1.75
CA ALA A 31 -21.55 -4.28 -1.25
C ALA A 31 -22.11 -2.85 -1.27
N SER A 32 -23.34 -2.68 -1.77
CA SER A 32 -23.93 -1.36 -2.04
C SER A 32 -23.94 -0.43 -0.82
N GLU A 33 -24.08 -0.98 0.39
CA GLU A 33 -24.08 -0.20 1.64
C GLU A 33 -22.68 0.30 2.05
N LYS A 34 -21.62 -0.44 1.67
CA LYS A 34 -20.24 -0.20 2.11
C LYS A 34 -19.36 0.42 1.04
N MET A 35 -19.77 0.41 -0.23
CA MET A 35 -18.98 0.93 -1.34
C MET A 35 -18.61 2.41 -1.17
N LYS A 36 -19.53 3.26 -0.67
CA LYS A 36 -19.23 4.67 -0.38
C LYS A 36 -18.19 4.83 0.73
N GLN A 37 -18.31 4.04 1.79
CA GLN A 37 -17.37 4.07 2.91
C GLN A 37 -15.98 3.60 2.45
N SER A 38 -15.91 2.49 1.70
CA SER A 38 -14.67 1.98 1.13
C SER A 38 -13.98 3.03 0.24
N GLY A 39 -14.74 3.76 -0.59
CA GLY A 39 -14.21 4.90 -1.35
C GLY A 39 -13.62 6.00 -0.48
N ALA A 40 -14.30 6.39 0.60
CA ALA A 40 -13.79 7.41 1.53
C ALA A 40 -12.51 6.96 2.27
N GLU A 41 -12.42 5.68 2.64
CA GLU A 41 -11.22 5.08 3.24
C GLU A 41 -10.03 5.09 2.26
N VAL A 42 -10.28 4.79 0.98
CA VAL A 42 -9.29 4.89 -0.09
C VAL A 42 -8.77 6.33 -0.21
N ASP A 43 -9.67 7.31 -0.31
CA ASP A 43 -9.31 8.71 -0.48
C ASP A 43 -8.48 9.23 0.70
N PHE A 44 -8.88 8.87 1.92
CA PHE A 44 -8.13 9.20 3.12
C PHE A 44 -6.73 8.59 3.10
N LEU A 45 -6.62 7.28 2.84
CA LEU A 45 -5.33 6.59 2.83
C LEU A 45 -4.39 7.15 1.76
N MET A 46 -4.90 7.40 0.55
CA MET A 46 -4.11 7.96 -0.55
C MET A 46 -3.66 9.41 -0.27
N SER A 47 -4.48 10.19 0.43
CA SER A 47 -4.12 11.54 0.88
C SER A 47 -3.04 11.49 1.95
N LEU A 48 -3.17 10.58 2.91
CA LEU A 48 -2.21 10.38 3.99
C LEU A 48 -0.84 9.92 3.47
N THR A 49 -0.81 8.91 2.59
CA THR A 49 0.45 8.39 2.03
C THR A 49 1.14 9.44 1.16
N SER A 50 0.37 10.21 0.38
CA SER A 50 0.91 11.34 -0.39
C SER A 50 1.48 12.44 0.50
N PHE A 51 0.85 12.73 1.65
CA PHE A 51 1.37 13.68 2.63
C PHE A 51 2.70 13.18 3.23
N ILE A 52 2.76 11.92 3.64
CA ILE A 52 3.97 11.30 4.19
C ILE A 52 5.12 11.35 3.18
N GLU A 53 4.86 11.01 1.92
CA GLU A 53 5.85 11.09 0.84
C GLU A 53 6.45 12.48 0.68
N GLN A 54 5.62 13.52 0.72
CA GLN A 54 6.08 14.90 0.62
C GLN A 54 6.94 15.31 1.82
N GLN A 55 6.59 14.88 3.04
CA GLN A 55 7.34 15.23 4.25
C GLN A 55 8.70 14.55 4.35
N PHE A 56 8.84 13.35 3.77
CA PHE A 56 10.04 12.52 3.88
C PHE A 56 10.67 12.20 2.52
N LYS A 57 10.47 13.09 1.55
CA LYS A 57 10.96 12.95 0.18
C LYS A 57 12.45 12.62 0.17
N GLY A 58 12.83 11.58 -0.57
CA GLY A 58 14.22 11.12 -0.67
C GLY A 58 14.69 10.19 0.46
N ARG A 59 13.84 9.90 1.46
CA ARG A 59 14.13 8.92 2.52
C ARG A 59 13.15 7.76 2.61
N LEU A 60 12.00 7.90 1.96
CA LEU A 60 11.01 6.83 1.87
C LEU A 60 10.44 6.69 0.48
N LEU A 61 10.00 5.48 0.18
CA LEU A 61 9.33 5.11 -1.05
C LEU A 61 7.89 4.71 -0.74
N VAL A 62 6.93 5.42 -1.32
CA VAL A 62 5.54 4.97 -1.33
C VAL A 62 5.34 4.06 -2.53
N MET A 63 4.97 2.81 -2.27
CA MET A 63 4.74 1.79 -3.29
C MET A 63 3.33 1.93 -3.89
N PRO A 64 3.07 1.31 -5.06
CA PRO A 64 1.70 1.15 -5.54
C PRO A 64 0.79 0.55 -4.47
N PRO A 65 -0.46 1.00 -4.34
CA PRO A 65 -1.38 0.44 -3.39
C PRO A 65 -1.73 -1.02 -3.76
N VAL A 66 -1.89 -1.85 -2.74
CA VAL A 66 -2.39 -3.22 -2.87
C VAL A 66 -3.81 -3.27 -2.36
N SER A 67 -4.73 -3.64 -3.25
CA SER A 67 -6.14 -3.79 -2.90
C SER A 67 -6.44 -5.21 -2.43
N TYR A 68 -7.28 -5.33 -1.41
CA TYR A 68 -7.80 -6.60 -0.92
C TYR A 68 -9.30 -6.49 -0.66
N MET A 69 -9.96 -7.64 -0.56
CA MET A 69 -11.35 -7.74 -0.14
C MET A 69 -11.41 -8.71 1.02
N ALA A 70 -12.12 -8.37 2.09
CA ALA A 70 -12.24 -9.25 3.26
C ALA A 70 -12.86 -10.62 2.90
N SER A 71 -13.73 -10.65 1.87
CA SER A 71 -14.30 -11.88 1.32
C SER A 71 -13.28 -12.82 0.68
N LEU A 72 -12.11 -12.33 0.29
CA LEU A 72 -11.02 -13.12 -0.30
C LEU A 72 -10.05 -13.65 0.76
N LYS A 73 -10.32 -13.43 2.05
CA LYS A 73 -9.47 -13.92 3.14
C LYS A 73 -9.38 -15.45 3.09
N ASN A 74 -8.18 -15.96 2.90
CA ASN A 74 -7.87 -17.39 2.96
C ASN A 74 -7.35 -17.73 4.37
N GLU A 75 -8.12 -18.50 5.15
CA GLU A 75 -7.76 -18.88 6.51
C GLU A 75 -6.67 -19.97 6.60
N GLU A 76 -6.42 -20.68 5.50
CA GLU A 76 -5.42 -21.75 5.43
C GLU A 76 -4.04 -21.22 5.01
N LEU A 77 -3.99 -20.09 4.30
CA LEU A 77 -2.74 -19.49 3.82
C LEU A 77 -1.73 -19.26 4.96
N PRO A 78 -2.09 -18.63 6.10
CA PRO A 78 -1.13 -18.38 7.18
C PRO A 78 -0.54 -19.68 7.77
N LYS A 79 -1.38 -20.71 7.94
CA LYS A 79 -0.97 -22.02 8.48
C LYS A 79 0.05 -22.72 7.56
N GLN A 80 -0.12 -22.58 6.24
CA GLN A 80 0.81 -23.12 5.25
C GLN A 80 2.18 -22.44 5.31
N PHE A 81 2.21 -21.12 5.51
CA PHE A 81 3.45 -20.36 5.68
C PHE A 81 4.21 -20.78 6.93
N GLU A 82 3.54 -20.95 8.08
CA GLU A 82 4.17 -21.39 9.33
C GLU A 82 4.85 -22.76 9.19
N THR A 83 4.26 -23.66 8.42
CA THR A 83 4.80 -25.01 8.17
C THR A 83 6.08 -24.99 7.33
N HIS A 84 6.32 -23.95 6.52
CA HIS A 84 7.51 -23.84 5.66
C HIS A 84 8.66 -23.04 6.29
N ILE A 85 8.41 -22.37 7.41
CA ILE A 85 9.40 -21.54 8.13
C ILE A 85 10.00 -22.30 9.33
N THR A 86 9.45 -23.46 9.71
CA THR A 86 9.96 -24.39 10.74
C THR A 86 10.70 -25.55 10.11
#